data_AF-A0A7S1KCH2-F1
#
_entry.id   AF-A0A7S1KCH2-F1
#
_cell.length_a   1.000
_cell.length_b   1.000
_cell.length_c   1.000
_cell.angle_alpha   90.00
_cell.angle_beta   90.00
_cell.angle_gamma   90.00
#
_symmetry.space_group_name_H-M   'P 1'
#
loop_
_entity.id
_entity.type
_entity.pdbx_description
1 polymer ?
#
loop_
_entity_poly.entity_id
_entity_poly.type
_entity_poly.pdbx_seq_one_letter_code
_entity_poly.pdbx_strand_id
1 'polypeptide(L)'
;IGNRGWCAPSLERVQAHEHVDTLGPLVGSSRWLRVFDVPSTVDQKAEVLQEVPVAAEEGQPGPLANLEDIGPMEVSSYLMLDQQGFTVWCTRLQELGSVLEARGCRRSLKSLKVKFVDETVVVPRLFQFAEALQTFVIAVCIGDAPISFTSAAPRFHLDLSLLHSPLFPSAPSPVLETLMRQLADQARQVTVDTRSADLATPPTPAMLDMARGLAFNKATSAVVLGVDQPAQAAP
;
A
#
# COMPACT_ATOMS: atom_id res chain seq x y z
N ILE A 1 9.70 18.91 -18.49
CA ILE A 1 8.70 18.88 -19.59
C ILE A 1 7.36 19.53 -19.20
N GLY A 2 6.97 19.64 -17.93
CA GLY A 2 5.62 20.08 -17.53
C GLY A 2 5.37 21.57 -17.21
N ASN A 3 5.91 22.54 -17.96
CA ASN A 3 5.62 23.98 -17.69
C ASN A 3 5.21 24.81 -18.92
N ARG A 4 4.57 24.20 -19.93
CA ARG A 4 4.14 24.91 -21.15
C ARG A 4 2.62 25.07 -21.32
N GLY A 5 1.82 24.92 -20.27
CA GLY A 5 0.36 25.10 -20.37
C GLY A 5 -0.32 24.13 -21.36
N TRP A 6 0.15 22.88 -21.40
CA TRP A 6 -0.43 21.85 -22.28
C TRP A 6 -1.87 21.58 -21.87
N CYS A 7 -2.80 21.77 -22.81
CA CYS A 7 -4.22 21.47 -22.63
C CYS A 7 -4.58 20.23 -23.44
N ALA A 8 -4.99 19.16 -22.76
CA ALA A 8 -5.33 17.88 -23.36
C ALA A 8 -6.68 17.38 -22.80
N PRO A 9 -7.81 17.98 -23.22
CA PRO A 9 -9.13 17.69 -22.64
C PRO A 9 -9.60 16.24 -22.86
N SER A 10 -9.13 15.58 -23.92
CA SER A 10 -9.42 14.19 -24.26
C SER A 10 -8.34 13.20 -23.80
N LEU A 11 -7.46 13.60 -22.87
CA LEU A 11 -6.38 12.75 -22.38
C LEU A 11 -6.93 11.59 -21.53
N GLU A 12 -6.90 10.38 -22.09
CA GLU A 12 -7.39 9.19 -21.38
C GLU A 12 -6.31 8.49 -20.53
N ARG A 13 -5.04 8.55 -20.95
CA ARG A 13 -3.96 7.81 -20.30
C ARG A 13 -2.73 8.70 -20.10
N VAL A 14 -2.21 8.68 -18.88
CA VAL A 14 -0.92 9.26 -18.51
C VAL A 14 -0.03 8.15 -18.02
N GLN A 15 1.17 8.08 -18.58
CA GLN A 15 2.23 7.17 -18.17
C GLN A 15 3.55 7.93 -18.08
N ALA A 16 4.22 7.77 -16.95
CA ALA A 16 5.53 8.36 -16.70
C ALA A 16 6.28 7.51 -15.70
N HIS A 17 7.61 7.57 -15.76
CA HIS A 17 8.49 6.89 -14.82
C HIS A 17 9.09 7.86 -13.79
N GLU A 18 9.04 9.17 -14.06
CA GLU A 18 9.64 10.23 -13.24
C GLU A 18 8.82 11.53 -13.38
N HIS A 19 9.07 12.50 -12.48
CA HIS A 19 8.55 13.88 -12.52
C HIS A 19 7.02 14.03 -12.40
N VAL A 20 6.40 13.27 -11.50
CA VAL A 20 4.96 13.34 -11.17
C VAL A 20 4.51 14.77 -10.90
N ASP A 21 5.30 15.54 -10.15
CA ASP A 21 5.01 16.91 -9.74
C ASP A 21 4.82 17.88 -10.92
N THR A 22 5.29 17.51 -12.12
CA THR A 22 5.14 18.32 -13.34
C THR A 22 3.91 17.96 -14.17
N LEU A 23 3.16 16.92 -13.78
CA LEU A 23 2.01 16.40 -14.53
C LEU A 23 0.69 17.10 -14.15
N GLY A 24 0.65 17.86 -13.05
CA GLY A 24 -0.53 18.56 -12.55
C GLY A 24 -1.29 19.34 -13.65
N PRO A 25 -0.65 20.29 -14.36
CA PRO A 25 -1.34 21.06 -15.40
C PRO A 25 -1.89 20.21 -16.55
N LEU A 26 -1.17 19.17 -16.95
CA LEU A 26 -1.58 18.26 -18.01
C LEU A 26 -2.81 17.45 -17.57
N VAL A 27 -2.75 16.86 -16.38
CA VAL A 27 -3.82 16.06 -15.77
C VAL A 27 -5.05 16.92 -15.49
N GLY A 28 -4.87 18.11 -14.92
CA GLY A 28 -5.95 19.06 -14.61
C GLY A 28 -6.72 19.56 -15.84
N SER A 29 -6.06 19.58 -17.00
CA SER A 29 -6.71 19.91 -18.27
C SER A 29 -7.59 18.79 -18.83
N SER A 30 -7.43 17.54 -18.36
CA SER A 30 -8.21 16.39 -18.83
C SER A 30 -9.65 16.41 -18.32
N ARG A 31 -10.56 15.85 -19.12
CA ARG A 31 -11.96 15.56 -18.74
C ARG A 31 -12.32 14.08 -18.86
N TRP A 32 -11.39 13.26 -19.32
CA TRP A 32 -11.62 11.86 -19.70
C TRP A 32 -10.52 10.93 -19.19
N LEU A 33 -9.83 11.31 -18.11
CA LEU A 33 -8.73 10.52 -17.59
C LEU A 33 -9.24 9.17 -17.09
N ARG A 34 -8.76 8.09 -17.71
CA ARG A 34 -9.07 6.70 -17.37
C ARG A 34 -7.92 6.02 -16.66
N VAL A 35 -6.67 6.37 -17.01
CA VAL A 35 -5.50 5.74 -16.41
C VAL A 35 -4.43 6.77 -16.10
N PHE A 36 -4.06 6.86 -14.82
CA PHE A 36 -2.92 7.61 -14.33
C PHE A 36 -1.84 6.63 -13.84
N ASP A 37 -1.12 6.01 -14.76
CA ASP A 37 -0.15 4.95 -14.47
C ASP A 37 1.24 5.56 -14.28
N VAL A 38 1.41 6.22 -13.13
CA VAL A 38 2.66 6.87 -12.72
C VAL A 38 3.03 6.41 -11.30
N PRO A 39 4.18 5.76 -11.07
CA PRO A 39 4.65 5.45 -9.72
C PRO A 39 4.91 6.73 -8.93
N SER A 40 4.28 6.85 -7.76
CA SER A 40 4.43 8.03 -6.90
C SER A 40 3.86 7.79 -5.51
N THR A 41 4.23 8.65 -4.57
CA THR A 41 3.69 8.63 -3.21
C THR A 41 2.23 9.10 -3.17
N VAL A 42 1.55 8.84 -2.04
CA VAL A 42 0.12 9.18 -1.86
C VAL A 42 -0.14 10.69 -1.95
N ASP A 43 0.76 11.51 -1.41
CA ASP A 43 0.75 12.97 -1.45
C ASP A 43 0.92 13.49 -2.87
N GLN A 44 1.91 12.99 -3.61
CA GLN A 44 2.11 13.37 -5.01
C GLN A 44 0.89 13.03 -5.88
N LYS A 45 0.25 11.87 -5.65
CA LYS A 45 -1.00 11.53 -6.36
C LYS A 45 -2.12 12.50 -6.02
N ALA A 46 -2.26 12.85 -4.73
CA ALA A 46 -3.28 13.78 -4.27
C ALA A 46 -3.09 15.16 -4.90
N GLU A 47 -1.86 15.70 -4.88
CA GLU A 47 -1.51 16.99 -5.47
C GLU A 47 -1.82 17.04 -6.97
N VAL A 48 -1.38 16.06 -7.74
CA VAL A 48 -1.61 16.04 -9.20
C VAL A 48 -3.10 15.88 -9.54
N LEU A 49 -3.82 14.99 -8.84
CA LEU A 49 -5.24 14.77 -9.10
C LEU A 49 -6.10 15.92 -8.59
N GLN A 50 -5.62 16.68 -7.60
CA GLN A 50 -6.29 17.87 -7.11
C GLN A 50 -6.43 18.96 -8.18
N GLU A 51 -5.53 19.01 -9.16
CA GLU A 51 -5.60 19.94 -10.30
C GLU A 51 -6.77 19.64 -11.26
N VAL A 52 -7.34 18.43 -11.20
CA VAL A 52 -8.55 18.10 -11.98
C VAL A 52 -9.75 18.85 -11.37
N PRO A 53 -10.57 19.53 -12.18
CA PRO A 53 -11.70 20.26 -11.64
C PRO A 53 -12.73 19.31 -11.03
N VAL A 54 -13.44 19.82 -10.02
CA VAL A 54 -14.63 19.20 -9.45
C VAL A 54 -15.74 19.19 -10.51
N ALA A 55 -16.72 18.29 -10.36
CA ALA A 55 -17.92 18.31 -11.20
C ALA A 55 -18.56 19.71 -11.21
N ALA A 56 -18.96 20.20 -12.38
CA ALA A 56 -19.52 21.54 -12.53
C ALA A 56 -20.88 21.70 -11.84
N GLU A 57 -21.63 20.61 -11.71
CA GLU A 57 -22.96 20.56 -11.09
C GLU A 57 -23.07 19.35 -10.17
N GLU A 58 -23.80 19.52 -9.07
CA GLU A 58 -24.09 18.45 -8.12
C GLU A 58 -24.94 17.37 -8.79
N GLY A 59 -24.40 16.15 -8.88
CA GLY A 59 -25.06 15.00 -9.53
C GLY A 59 -24.57 14.68 -10.95
N GLN A 60 -23.75 15.52 -11.57
CA GLN A 60 -23.06 15.16 -12.82
C GLN A 60 -21.86 14.23 -12.53
N PRO A 61 -21.57 13.25 -13.42
CA PRO A 61 -20.35 12.48 -13.31
C PRO A 61 -19.14 13.41 -13.42
N GLY A 62 -18.31 13.45 -12.38
CA GLY A 62 -17.12 14.28 -12.38
C GLY A 62 -16.07 13.81 -13.39
N PRO A 63 -15.04 14.63 -13.68
CA PRO A 63 -14.03 14.32 -14.69
C PRO A 63 -13.24 13.02 -14.46
N LEU A 64 -13.24 12.49 -13.24
CA LEU A 64 -12.60 11.23 -12.87
C LEU A 64 -13.59 10.07 -12.70
N ALA A 65 -14.86 10.22 -13.12
CA ALA A 65 -15.87 9.16 -13.00
C ALA A 65 -15.50 7.87 -13.74
N ASN A 66 -14.67 7.97 -14.77
CA ASN A 66 -14.18 6.82 -15.54
C ASN A 66 -12.72 6.45 -15.20
N LEU A 67 -12.17 6.97 -14.10
CA LEU A 67 -10.81 6.65 -13.68
C LEU A 67 -10.75 5.19 -13.23
N GLU A 68 -9.94 4.38 -13.91
CA GLU A 68 -9.83 2.93 -13.74
C GLU A 68 -8.56 2.52 -12.98
N ASP A 69 -7.48 3.29 -13.08
CA ASP A 69 -6.18 2.98 -12.48
C ASP A 69 -5.41 4.27 -12.13
N ILE A 70 -4.80 4.32 -10.95
CA ILE A 70 -3.95 5.43 -10.47
C ILE A 70 -2.47 5.05 -10.36
N GLY A 71 -2.09 3.93 -10.95
CA GLY A 71 -0.73 3.42 -10.93
C GLY A 71 -0.31 2.94 -9.53
N PRO A 72 0.94 2.50 -9.38
CA PRO A 72 1.46 2.07 -8.09
C PRO A 72 1.60 3.26 -7.13
N MET A 73 1.07 3.07 -5.93
CA MET A 73 1.32 3.92 -4.77
C MET A 73 2.61 3.46 -4.10
N GLU A 74 3.62 4.33 -4.11
CA GLU A 74 4.90 4.05 -3.49
C GLU A 74 4.83 4.32 -1.98
N VAL A 75 5.27 3.33 -1.20
CA VAL A 75 5.25 3.38 0.27
C VAL A 75 6.64 3.01 0.77
N SER A 76 7.27 3.92 1.50
CA SER A 76 8.50 3.58 2.23
C SER A 76 8.17 2.70 3.42
N SER A 77 8.89 1.60 3.60
CA SER A 77 8.67 0.71 4.75
C SER A 77 9.10 1.36 6.07
N TYR A 78 9.97 2.38 6.05
CA TYR A 78 10.30 3.19 7.23
C TYR A 78 9.09 3.92 7.80
N LEU A 79 8.07 4.17 6.98
CA LEU A 79 6.77 4.71 7.43
C LEU A 79 6.16 3.87 8.56
N MET A 80 6.36 2.54 8.53
CA MET A 80 5.80 1.64 9.54
C MET A 80 6.55 1.68 10.87
N LEU A 81 7.73 2.32 10.91
CA LEU A 81 8.56 2.48 12.10
C LEU A 81 8.36 3.85 12.76
N ASP A 82 8.01 4.88 12.00
CA ASP A 82 7.74 6.23 12.50
C ASP A 82 6.24 6.48 12.75
N GLN A 83 5.86 6.85 13.97
CA GLN A 83 4.45 7.05 14.34
C GLN A 83 3.88 8.31 13.73
N GLN A 84 4.71 9.36 13.64
CA GLN A 84 4.29 10.62 13.08
C GLN A 84 4.12 10.49 11.57
N GLY A 85 5.12 9.93 10.88
CA GLY A 85 5.05 9.61 9.45
C GLY A 85 3.86 8.73 9.09
N PHE A 86 3.59 7.67 9.87
CA PHE A 86 2.42 6.81 9.66
C PHE A 86 1.09 7.57 9.76
N THR A 87 0.94 8.40 10.80
CA THR A 87 -0.27 9.22 10.98
C THR A 87 -0.47 10.18 9.80
N VAL A 88 0.60 10.86 9.39
CA VAL A 88 0.57 11.77 8.23
C VAL A 88 0.14 11.02 6.97
N TRP A 89 0.71 9.83 6.72
CA TRP A 89 0.35 9.02 5.56
C TRP A 89 -1.12 8.60 5.56
N CYS A 90 -1.66 8.18 6.71
CA CYS A 90 -3.09 7.86 6.84
C CYS A 90 -3.97 9.08 6.51
N THR A 91 -3.60 10.27 6.98
CA THR A 91 -4.29 11.53 6.62
C THR A 91 -4.21 11.81 5.12
N ARG A 92 -3.03 11.68 4.51
CA ARG A 92 -2.86 11.88 3.06
C ARG A 92 -3.63 10.86 2.22
N LEU A 93 -3.77 9.62 2.68
CA LEU A 93 -4.60 8.62 2.03
C LEU A 93 -6.08 8.99 2.06
N GLN A 94 -6.57 9.49 3.20
CA GLN A 94 -7.93 10.01 3.33
C GLN A 94 -8.17 11.20 2.40
N GLU A 95 -7.22 12.15 2.38
CA GLU A 95 -7.27 13.31 1.48
C GLU A 95 -7.29 12.89 0.00
N LEU A 96 -6.46 11.93 -0.41
CA LEU A 96 -6.50 11.37 -1.76
C LEU A 96 -7.88 10.77 -2.07
N GLY A 97 -8.47 10.03 -1.12
CA GLY A 97 -9.81 9.49 -1.24
C GLY A 97 -10.86 10.59 -1.47
N SER A 98 -10.82 11.65 -0.65
CA SER A 98 -11.71 12.80 -0.80
C SER A 98 -11.50 13.56 -2.11
N VAL A 99 -10.24 13.70 -2.56
CA VAL A 99 -9.90 14.32 -3.85
C VAL A 99 -10.53 13.55 -4.99
N LEU A 100 -10.35 12.23 -5.01
CA LEU A 100 -10.94 11.32 -6.01
C LEU A 100 -12.47 11.40 -6.00
N GLU A 101 -13.08 11.31 -4.81
CA GLU A 101 -14.53 11.30 -4.66
C GLU A 101 -15.17 12.63 -5.11
N ALA A 102 -14.58 13.76 -4.73
CA ALA A 102 -15.03 15.09 -5.14
C ALA A 102 -14.95 15.29 -6.67
N ARG A 103 -14.05 14.57 -7.35
CA ARG A 103 -13.88 14.62 -8.80
C ARG A 103 -14.64 13.52 -9.55
N GLY A 104 -15.50 12.80 -8.84
CA GLY A 104 -16.41 11.81 -9.41
C GLY A 104 -15.89 10.37 -9.43
N CYS A 105 -14.67 10.10 -8.97
CA CYS A 105 -14.13 8.74 -8.85
C CYS A 105 -14.77 8.02 -7.65
N ARG A 106 -15.99 7.53 -7.85
CA ARG A 106 -16.77 6.75 -6.88
C ARG A 106 -16.87 5.31 -7.37
N ARG A 107 -16.05 4.42 -6.80
CA ARG A 107 -16.01 3.00 -7.17
C ARG A 107 -15.71 2.73 -8.65
N SER A 108 -14.83 3.52 -9.25
CA SER A 108 -14.44 3.36 -10.66
C SER A 108 -13.09 2.66 -10.82
N LEU A 109 -12.22 2.70 -9.79
CA LEU A 109 -10.91 2.07 -9.87
C LEU A 109 -11.06 0.54 -9.94
N LYS A 110 -10.45 -0.04 -10.98
CA LYS A 110 -10.49 -1.48 -11.25
C LYS A 110 -9.39 -2.26 -10.55
N SER A 111 -8.36 -1.58 -10.06
CA SER A 111 -7.28 -2.20 -9.30
C SER A 111 -6.56 -1.17 -8.45
N LEU A 112 -5.98 -1.64 -7.34
CA LEU A 112 -5.03 -0.85 -6.54
C LEU A 112 -3.66 -1.53 -6.55
N LYS A 113 -2.62 -0.75 -6.80
CA LYS A 113 -1.23 -1.21 -6.80
C LYS A 113 -0.48 -0.47 -5.71
N VAL A 114 0.20 -1.20 -4.85
CA VAL A 114 1.04 -0.66 -3.77
C VAL A 114 2.43 -1.25 -3.92
N LYS A 115 3.44 -0.39 -3.90
CA LYS A 115 4.84 -0.76 -4.08
C LYS A 115 5.64 -0.28 -2.88
N PHE A 116 6.18 -1.23 -2.12
CA PHE A 116 7.16 -0.94 -1.09
C PHE A 116 8.50 -0.66 -1.75
N VAL A 117 9.04 0.55 -1.52
CA VAL A 117 10.31 0.98 -2.12
C VAL A 117 11.53 0.52 -1.33
N ASP A 118 11.32 0.09 -0.08
CA ASP A 118 12.36 -0.37 0.85
C ASP A 118 12.08 -1.81 1.34
N GLU A 119 12.94 -2.30 2.25
CA GLU A 119 12.77 -3.58 2.94
C GLU A 119 11.49 -3.61 3.78
N THR A 120 10.61 -4.59 3.54
CA THR A 120 9.32 -4.67 4.22
C THR A 120 9.45 -5.38 5.57
N VAL A 121 9.11 -4.66 6.65
CA VAL A 121 9.08 -5.20 8.02
C VAL A 121 7.63 -5.41 8.43
N VAL A 122 7.29 -6.64 8.84
CA VAL A 122 5.99 -6.93 9.44
C VAL A 122 6.05 -6.45 10.88
N VAL A 123 5.28 -5.40 11.17
CA VAL A 123 5.16 -4.74 12.49
C VAL A 123 3.68 -4.51 12.80
N PRO A 124 3.26 -4.19 14.05
CA PRO A 124 1.83 -4.08 14.37
C PRO A 124 1.12 -2.99 13.53
N ARG A 125 1.86 -1.95 13.13
CA ARG A 125 1.35 -0.88 12.25
C ARG A 125 1.00 -1.35 10.83
N LEU A 126 1.52 -2.48 10.37
CA LEU A 126 1.11 -3.08 9.10
C LEU A 126 -0.40 -3.42 9.10
N PHE A 127 -0.95 -3.79 10.26
CA PHE A 127 -2.38 -4.06 10.40
C PHE A 127 -3.20 -2.78 10.24
N GLN A 128 -2.78 -1.70 10.90
CA GLN A 128 -3.43 -0.38 10.76
C GLN A 128 -3.32 0.15 9.33
N PHE A 129 -2.19 -0.09 8.67
CA PHE A 129 -1.99 0.25 7.25
C PHE A 129 -2.99 -0.49 6.36
N ALA A 130 -3.16 -1.80 6.56
CA ALA A 130 -4.10 -2.61 5.81
C ALA A 130 -5.55 -2.12 6.01
N GLU A 131 -5.94 -1.74 7.23
CA GLU A 131 -7.28 -1.18 7.52
C GLU A 131 -7.50 0.19 6.86
N ALA A 132 -6.49 1.06 6.87
CA ALA A 132 -6.56 2.35 6.17
C ALA A 132 -6.73 2.15 4.66
N LEU A 133 -5.98 1.22 4.06
CA LEU A 133 -6.13 0.84 2.67
C LEU A 133 -7.49 0.20 2.37
N GLN A 134 -8.00 -0.65 3.25
CA GLN A 134 -9.33 -1.27 3.11
C GLN A 134 -10.42 -0.20 3.05
N THR A 135 -10.34 0.81 3.91
CA THR A 135 -11.27 1.95 3.90
C THR A 135 -11.17 2.74 2.59
N PHE A 136 -9.96 3.01 2.13
CA PHE A 136 -9.73 3.69 0.85
C PHE A 136 -10.31 2.89 -0.33
N VAL A 137 -10.02 1.58 -0.39
CA VAL A 137 -10.51 0.68 -1.45
C VAL A 137 -12.03 0.67 -1.52
N ILE A 138 -12.72 0.56 -0.38
CA ILE A 138 -14.19 0.56 -0.32
C ILE A 138 -14.79 1.87 -0.88
N ALA A 139 -14.09 2.99 -0.71
CA ALA A 139 -14.53 4.29 -1.18
C ALA A 139 -14.34 4.45 -2.71
N VAL A 140 -13.17 4.09 -3.24
CA VAL A 140 -12.79 4.47 -4.63
C VAL A 140 -12.76 3.31 -5.63
N CYS A 141 -12.68 2.06 -5.17
CA CYS A 141 -12.56 0.89 -6.05
C CYS A 141 -13.90 0.20 -6.33
N ILE A 142 -13.98 -0.48 -7.47
CA ILE A 142 -15.16 -1.25 -7.88
C ILE A 142 -15.20 -2.61 -7.18
N GLY A 143 -16.15 -2.81 -6.27
CA GLY A 143 -16.40 -4.10 -5.62
C GLY A 143 -15.13 -4.75 -5.06
N ASP A 144 -14.87 -6.01 -5.46
CA ASP A 144 -13.69 -6.79 -5.07
C ASP A 144 -12.48 -6.52 -5.98
N ALA A 145 -12.20 -5.23 -6.24
CA ALA A 145 -11.09 -4.85 -7.10
C ALA A 145 -9.77 -5.48 -6.61
N PRO A 146 -8.99 -6.12 -7.50
CA PRO A 146 -7.72 -6.72 -7.12
C PRO A 146 -6.75 -5.69 -6.57
N ILE A 147 -6.09 -6.06 -5.47
CA ILE A 147 -5.04 -5.28 -4.84
C ILE A 147 -3.74 -6.06 -4.99
N SER A 148 -2.71 -5.37 -5.46
CA SER A 148 -1.38 -5.93 -5.61
C SER A 148 -0.38 -5.16 -4.76
N PHE A 149 0.41 -5.89 -4.00
CA PHE A 149 1.50 -5.44 -3.18
C PHE A 149 2.78 -5.98 -3.79
N THR A 150 3.74 -5.10 -4.02
CA THR A 150 5.07 -5.46 -4.52
C THR A 150 6.13 -4.88 -3.61
N SER A 151 7.28 -5.56 -3.49
CA SER A 151 8.40 -5.07 -2.69
C SER A 151 9.67 -5.00 -3.53
N ALA A 152 10.34 -3.85 -3.49
CA ALA A 152 11.61 -3.64 -4.18
C ALA A 152 12.75 -4.43 -3.52
N ALA A 153 12.66 -4.65 -2.20
CA ALA A 153 13.61 -5.45 -1.44
C ALA A 153 12.86 -6.63 -0.79
N PRO A 154 12.90 -7.84 -1.39
CA PRO A 154 12.07 -8.98 -1.01
C PRO A 154 12.57 -9.65 0.28
N ARG A 155 12.55 -8.92 1.39
CA ARG A 155 12.78 -9.44 2.74
C ARG A 155 11.46 -9.44 3.50
N PHE A 156 11.23 -10.51 4.24
CA PHE A 156 10.09 -10.65 5.11
C PHE A 156 10.62 -10.78 6.54
N HIS A 157 10.51 -9.72 7.31
CA HIS A 157 10.88 -9.73 8.72
C HIS A 157 9.62 -9.88 9.57
N LEU A 158 9.51 -11.00 10.30
CA LEU A 158 8.45 -11.28 11.25
C LEU A 158 8.99 -11.17 12.67
N ASP A 159 8.52 -10.16 13.40
CA ASP A 159 8.70 -10.09 14.84
C ASP A 159 7.70 -11.04 15.52
N LEU A 160 8.19 -12.05 16.25
CA LEU A 160 7.33 -13.04 16.91
C LEU A 160 6.47 -12.45 18.03
N SER A 161 6.80 -11.28 18.57
CA SER A 161 5.91 -10.58 19.51
C SER A 161 4.54 -10.29 18.88
N LEU A 162 4.46 -10.22 17.54
CA LEU A 162 3.21 -10.05 16.80
C LEU A 162 2.24 -11.21 16.94
N LEU A 163 2.74 -12.45 17.07
CA LEU A 163 1.88 -13.61 17.26
C LEU A 163 1.07 -13.50 18.56
N HIS A 164 1.60 -12.76 19.53
CA HIS A 164 1.03 -12.57 20.86
C HIS A 164 0.34 -11.20 21.00
N SER A 165 0.36 -10.37 19.96
CA SER A 165 -0.13 -9.00 20.03
C SER A 165 -1.66 -8.98 20.19
N PRO A 166 -2.20 -8.35 21.25
CA PRO A 166 -3.64 -8.17 21.41
C PRO A 166 -4.21 -7.17 20.38
N LEU A 167 -3.34 -6.45 19.66
CA LEU A 167 -3.73 -5.52 18.61
C LEU A 167 -4.01 -6.22 17.28
N PHE A 168 -3.73 -7.53 17.19
CA PHE A 168 -4.06 -8.30 16.00
C PHE A 168 -5.59 -8.49 15.89
N PRO A 169 -6.20 -8.16 14.74
CA PRO A 169 -7.64 -8.28 14.59
C PRO A 169 -8.07 -9.75 14.61
N SER A 170 -9.11 -10.08 15.38
CA SER A 170 -9.67 -11.43 15.44
C SER A 170 -10.19 -11.93 14.09
N ALA A 171 -10.58 -11.01 13.21
CA ALA A 171 -10.95 -11.25 11.82
C ALA A 171 -10.14 -10.30 10.93
N PRO A 172 -9.07 -10.77 10.28
CA PRO A 172 -8.24 -9.91 9.43
C PRO A 172 -9.02 -9.45 8.19
N SER A 173 -8.79 -8.22 7.74
CA SER A 173 -9.39 -7.72 6.51
C SER A 173 -8.84 -8.46 5.28
N PRO A 174 -9.62 -8.57 4.18
CA PRO A 174 -9.14 -9.15 2.92
C PRO A 174 -7.86 -8.49 2.39
N VAL A 175 -7.72 -7.17 2.60
CA VAL A 175 -6.49 -6.42 2.30
C VAL A 175 -5.31 -6.94 3.11
N LEU A 176 -5.47 -7.12 4.43
CA LEU A 176 -4.41 -7.62 5.29
C LEU A 176 -3.97 -9.03 4.88
N GLU A 177 -4.93 -9.92 4.61
CA GLU A 177 -4.62 -11.28 4.14
C GLU A 177 -3.86 -11.26 2.82
N THR A 178 -4.32 -10.45 1.86
CA THR A 178 -3.69 -10.31 0.54
C THR A 178 -2.27 -9.75 0.66
N LEU A 179 -2.10 -8.71 1.47
CA LEU A 179 -0.80 -8.09 1.78
C LEU A 179 0.18 -9.12 2.34
N MET A 180 -0.21 -9.84 3.39
CA MET A 180 0.65 -10.82 4.04
C MET A 180 1.03 -11.98 3.09
N ARG A 181 0.06 -12.52 2.35
CA ARG A 181 0.32 -13.61 1.39
C ARG A 181 1.24 -13.16 0.24
N GLN A 182 1.00 -11.99 -0.35
CA GLN A 182 1.79 -11.50 -1.47
C GLN A 182 3.21 -11.12 -1.05
N LEU A 183 3.40 -10.54 0.14
CA LEU A 183 4.73 -10.27 0.69
C LEU A 183 5.49 -11.55 1.01
N ALA A 184 4.83 -12.55 1.60
CA ALA A 184 5.43 -13.84 1.88
C ALA A 184 5.86 -14.57 0.59
N ASP A 185 5.01 -14.61 -0.44
CA ASP A 185 5.32 -15.25 -1.72
C ASP A 185 6.52 -14.60 -2.44
N GLN A 186 6.66 -13.27 -2.30
CA GLN A 186 7.75 -12.52 -2.92
C GLN A 186 9.07 -12.61 -2.16
N ALA A 187 9.05 -12.99 -0.88
CA ALA A 187 10.21 -12.95 -0.01
C ALA A 187 11.32 -13.90 -0.49
N ARG A 188 12.54 -13.37 -0.64
CA ARG A 188 13.77 -14.14 -0.87
C ARG A 188 14.50 -14.50 0.41
N GLN A 189 14.32 -13.68 1.45
CA GLN A 189 14.86 -13.90 2.78
C GLN A 189 13.74 -13.74 3.81
N VAL A 190 13.64 -14.72 4.71
CA VAL A 190 12.71 -14.68 5.84
C VAL A 190 13.52 -14.53 7.11
N THR A 191 13.22 -13.50 7.90
CA THR A 191 13.80 -13.30 9.22
C THR A 191 12.71 -13.43 10.26
N VAL A 192 12.92 -14.29 11.24
CA VAL A 192 12.04 -14.46 12.39
C VAL A 192 12.78 -13.96 13.62
N ASP A 193 12.28 -12.90 14.24
CA ASP A 193 12.91 -12.31 15.43
C ASP A 193 12.17 -12.78 16.69
N THR A 194 12.88 -13.49 17.56
CA THR A 194 12.34 -14.03 18.82
C THR A 194 12.70 -13.17 20.03
N ARG A 195 13.56 -12.16 19.87
CA ARG A 195 14.16 -11.41 20.99
C ARG A 195 13.15 -10.61 21.82
N SER A 196 12.06 -10.20 21.18
CA SER A 196 10.96 -9.41 21.75
C SER A 196 9.75 -10.26 22.16
N ALA A 197 9.76 -11.57 21.90
CA ALA A 197 8.60 -12.43 22.12
C ALA A 197 8.57 -12.97 23.56
N ASP A 198 7.50 -12.67 24.30
CA ASP A 198 7.16 -13.40 25.51
C ASP A 198 6.56 -14.77 25.14
N LEU A 199 7.41 -15.78 25.05
CA LEU A 199 7.02 -17.15 24.69
C LEU A 199 6.15 -17.83 25.76
N ALA A 200 5.96 -17.23 26.94
CA ALA A 200 5.05 -17.75 27.96
C ALA A 200 3.58 -17.44 27.62
N THR A 201 3.32 -16.41 26.83
CA THR A 201 1.99 -16.05 26.34
C THR A 201 1.65 -16.91 25.11
N PRO A 202 0.50 -17.59 25.05
CA PRO A 202 0.13 -18.35 23.86
C PRO A 202 -0.19 -17.42 22.67
N PRO A 203 0.14 -17.81 21.43
CA PRO A 203 -0.16 -17.01 20.25
C PRO A 203 -1.68 -16.91 20.02
N THR A 204 -2.11 -15.81 19.43
CA THR A 204 -3.52 -15.60 19.07
C THR A 204 -3.94 -16.58 17.96
N PRO A 205 -5.12 -17.22 18.03
CA PRO A 205 -5.55 -18.17 17.01
C PRO A 205 -5.61 -17.58 15.60
N ALA A 206 -6.06 -16.32 15.47
CA ALA A 206 -6.20 -15.66 14.18
C ALA A 206 -4.85 -15.37 13.52
N MET A 207 -3.83 -14.92 14.27
CA MET A 207 -2.49 -14.71 13.72
C MET A 207 -1.80 -16.04 13.41
N LEU A 208 -2.04 -17.08 14.23
CA LEU A 208 -1.52 -18.42 13.99
C LEU A 208 -2.10 -19.02 12.70
N ASP A 209 -3.40 -18.85 12.44
CA ASP A 209 -4.04 -19.28 11.20
C ASP A 209 -3.49 -18.52 10.00
N MET A 210 -3.34 -17.19 10.11
CA MET A 210 -2.70 -16.37 9.08
C MET A 210 -1.28 -16.84 8.78
N ALA A 211 -0.46 -17.07 9.82
CA ALA A 211 0.91 -17.52 9.67
C ALA A 211 1.01 -18.89 8.99
N ARG A 212 0.07 -19.82 9.29
CA ARG A 212 -0.03 -21.13 8.61
C ARG A 212 -0.39 -20.99 7.13
N GLY A 213 -1.13 -19.95 6.76
CA GLY A 213 -1.52 -19.67 5.38
C GLY A 213 -0.44 -18.99 4.53
N LEU A 214 0.72 -18.62 5.11
CA LEU A 214 1.81 -17.98 4.37
C LEU A 214 2.66 -19.01 3.63
N ALA A 215 2.91 -18.76 2.35
CA ALA A 215 3.80 -19.55 1.52
C ALA A 215 5.01 -18.70 1.09
N PHE A 216 6.21 -19.21 1.36
CA PHE A 216 7.48 -18.53 1.06
C PHE A 216 8.16 -19.16 -0.16
N ASN A 217 7.45 -19.20 -1.29
CA ASN A 217 7.85 -19.99 -2.47
C ASN A 217 9.18 -19.55 -3.10
N LYS A 218 9.57 -18.29 -2.90
CA LYS A 218 10.81 -17.70 -3.46
C LYS A 218 11.92 -17.58 -2.41
N ALA A 219 11.71 -18.06 -1.18
CA ALA A 219 12.68 -17.93 -0.12
C ALA A 219 13.90 -18.83 -0.38
N THR A 220 15.07 -18.24 -0.26
CA THR A 220 16.37 -18.91 -0.43
C THR A 220 17.15 -19.00 0.88
N SER A 221 16.75 -18.21 1.89
CA SER A 221 17.36 -18.19 3.21
C SER A 221 16.31 -17.89 4.28
N ALA A 222 16.46 -18.55 5.43
CA ALA A 222 15.72 -18.25 6.65
C ALA A 222 16.71 -17.96 7.79
N VAL A 223 16.47 -16.89 8.54
CA VAL A 223 17.28 -16.48 9.69
C VAL A 223 16.37 -16.39 10.90
N VAL A 224 16.77 -17.01 12.00
CA VAL A 224 16.09 -16.86 13.28
C VAL A 224 17.03 -16.07 14.21
N LEU A 225 16.57 -14.92 14.68
CA LEU A 225 17.30 -14.06 15.60
C LEU A 225 16.80 -14.30 17.02
N GLY A 226 17.71 -14.30 18.01
CA GLY A 226 17.34 -14.48 19.42
C GLY A 226 17.33 -15.93 19.91
N VAL A 227 17.80 -16.87 19.09
CA VAL A 227 18.21 -18.20 19.55
C VAL A 227 19.69 -18.10 19.92
N ASP A 228 20.07 -18.49 21.14
CA ASP A 228 21.48 -18.70 21.46
C ASP A 228 22.07 -19.65 20.41
N GLN A 229 22.93 -19.14 19.53
CA GLN A 229 23.69 -20.02 18.64
C GLN A 229 24.60 -20.85 19.57
N PRO A 230 24.54 -22.21 19.54
CA PRO A 230 25.55 -22.98 20.22
C PRO A 230 26.90 -22.56 19.63
N ALA A 231 27.82 -22.18 20.51
CA ALA A 231 29.17 -21.78 20.13
C ALA A 231 29.71 -22.76 19.08
N GLN A 232 30.09 -22.24 17.91
CA GLN A 232 30.87 -23.03 16.96
C GLN A 232 32.07 -23.58 17.74
N ALA A 233 32.11 -24.91 17.90
CA ALA A 233 33.30 -25.57 18.40
C ALA A 233 34.43 -25.22 17.43
N ALA A 234 35.39 -24.43 17.92
CA ALA A 234 36.61 -24.13 17.20
C ALA A 234 37.38 -25.44 16.92
N PRO A 235 38.10 -25.54 15.80
CA PRO A 235 38.80 -26.75 15.37
C PRO A 235 39.89 -27.21 16.34
#